data_AF-A0A8E2LMZ4-F1
#
_entry.id   AF-A0A8E2LMZ4-F1
#
_cell.length_a   1.000
_cell.length_b   1.000
_cell.length_c   1.000
_cell.angle_alpha   90.00
_cell.angle_beta   90.00
_cell.angle_gamma   90.00
#
_symmetry.space_group_name_H-M   'P 1'
#
loop_
_entity.id
_entity.type
_entity.pdbx_description
1 polymer ?
#
loop_
_entity_poly.entity_id
_entity_poly.type
_entity_poly.pdbx_seq_one_letter_code
_entity_poly.pdbx_strand_id
1 'polypeptide(L)'
;MCECLEVSRSGYYKWRKTRERGPNPAQQRRAELDAKVAKFHAASDGVYGAPRILADLRDDGERVSRKTVAASLRRQGLAGICPRRFAPATT
;
A
#
# COMPACT_ATOMS: atom_id res chain seq x y z
N MET A 1 -27.56 22.07 -13.17
CA MET A 1 -26.92 20.80 -12.72
C MET A 1 -25.58 20.99 -11.99
N CYS A 2 -25.07 22.21 -11.81
CA CYS A 2 -23.87 22.50 -11.00
C CYS A 2 -24.16 23.46 -9.82
N GLU A 3 -25.42 23.56 -9.40
CA GLU A 3 -25.85 24.45 -8.30
C GLU A 3 -26.23 23.70 -7.03
N CYS A 4 -26.35 22.36 -7.05
CA CYS A 4 -26.69 21.57 -5.86
C CYS A 4 -25.49 21.01 -5.09
N LEU A 5 -24.27 21.17 -5.61
CA LEU A 5 -23.03 20.71 -4.99
C LEU A 5 -22.01 21.82 -5.21
N GLU A 6 -21.53 22.47 -4.15
CA GLU A 6 -20.60 23.61 -4.13
C GLU A 6 -19.22 23.26 -4.71
N VAL A 7 -19.17 22.86 -5.97
CA VAL A 7 -17.96 22.46 -6.68
C VAL A 7 -17.83 23.36 -7.90
N SER A 8 -16.72 24.11 -7.96
CA SER A 8 -16.41 24.93 -9.12
C SER A 8 -16.43 24.07 -10.41
N ARG A 9 -16.97 24.62 -11.50
CA ARG A 9 -17.04 23.95 -12.83
C ARG A 9 -15.70 23.34 -13.23
N SER A 10 -14.58 24.00 -12.91
CA SER A 10 -13.23 23.52 -13.18
C SER A 10 -12.86 22.26 -12.37
N GLY A 11 -13.37 22.13 -11.13
CA GLY A 11 -13.23 20.96 -10.28
C GLY A 11 -14.00 19.75 -10.83
N TYR A 12 -15.22 19.95 -11.32
CA TYR A 12 -16.03 18.90 -11.94
C TYR A 12 -15.38 18.33 -13.21
N TYR A 13 -14.87 19.19 -14.10
CA TYR A 13 -14.18 18.74 -15.31
C TYR A 13 -12.79 18.17 -15.03
N LYS A 14 -12.07 18.66 -14.00
CA LYS A 14 -10.83 17.99 -13.54
C LYS A 14 -11.13 16.58 -13.04
N TRP A 15 -12.14 16.42 -12.20
CA TRP A 15 -12.55 15.12 -11.66
C TRP A 15 -12.96 14.14 -12.77
N ARG A 16 -13.76 14.58 -13.75
CA ARG A 16 -14.06 13.78 -14.95
C ARG A 16 -12.79 13.41 -15.73
N LYS A 17 -11.92 14.39 -16.01
CA LYS A 17 -10.65 14.13 -16.74
C LYS A 17 -9.71 13.19 -15.99
N THR A 18 -9.67 13.22 -14.65
CA THR A 18 -8.88 12.25 -13.86
C THR A 18 -9.48 10.85 -13.96
N ARG A 19 -10.80 10.73 -14.04
CA ARG A 19 -11.51 9.46 -14.17
C ARG A 19 -11.42 8.86 -15.59
N GLU A 20 -11.33 9.70 -16.62
CA GLU A 20 -11.23 9.30 -18.03
C GLU A 20 -9.79 9.03 -18.51
N ARG A 21 -8.76 9.54 -17.82
CA ARG A 21 -7.35 9.48 -18.28
C ARG A 21 -6.66 8.12 -18.18
N GLY A 22 -7.36 7.07 -17.75
CA GLY A 22 -6.76 5.73 -17.58
C GLY A 22 -5.69 5.70 -16.47
N PRO A 23 -5.10 4.52 -16.21
CA PRO A 23 -4.16 4.33 -15.12
C PRO A 23 -2.93 5.22 -15.33
N ASN A 24 -2.74 6.17 -14.41
CA ASN A 24 -1.55 7.00 -14.38
C ASN A 24 -0.31 6.09 -14.27
N PRO A 25 0.82 6.34 -14.95
CA PRO A 25 2.06 5.58 -14.76
C PRO A 25 2.46 5.41 -13.28
N ALA A 26 2.09 6.36 -12.42
CA ALA A 26 2.22 6.23 -10.97
C ALA A 26 1.37 5.11 -10.34
N GLN A 27 0.15 4.88 -10.84
CA GLN A 27 -0.70 3.76 -10.41
C GLN A 27 -0.13 2.42 -10.88
N GLN A 28 0.44 2.37 -12.08
CA GLN A 28 1.03 1.14 -12.61
C GLN A 28 2.26 0.71 -11.79
N ARG A 29 3.18 1.63 -11.50
CA ARG A 29 4.29 1.38 -10.56
C ARG A 29 3.82 0.94 -9.18
N ARG A 30 2.69 1.48 -8.73
CA ARG A 30 2.10 1.12 -7.43
C ARG A 30 1.52 -0.29 -7.45
N ALA A 31 0.90 -0.71 -8.55
CA ALA A 31 0.41 -2.07 -8.74
C ALA A 31 1.56 -3.08 -8.84
N GLU A 32 2.65 -2.73 -9.54
CA GLU A 32 3.87 -3.54 -9.60
C GLU A 32 4.49 -3.75 -8.21
N LEU A 33 4.59 -2.66 -7.43
CA LEU A 33 5.07 -2.73 -6.05
C LEU A 33 4.13 -3.57 -5.18
N ASP A 34 2.82 -3.42 -5.34
CA ASP A 34 1.83 -4.20 -4.59
C ASP A 34 1.97 -5.70 -4.90
N ALA A 35 2.20 -6.08 -6.16
CA ALA A 35 2.46 -7.46 -6.56
C ALA A 35 3.77 -8.02 -5.96
N LYS A 36 4.86 -7.23 -5.96
CA LYS A 36 6.11 -7.63 -5.30
C LYS A 36 5.89 -7.86 -3.80
N VAL A 37 5.24 -6.92 -3.11
CA VAL A 37 4.93 -7.03 -1.67
C VAL A 37 4.10 -8.29 -1.37
N ALA A 38 3.09 -8.58 -2.19
CA ALA A 38 2.27 -9.79 -2.06
C ALA A 38 3.11 -11.06 -2.20
N LYS A 39 4.02 -11.10 -3.18
CA LYS A 39 4.91 -12.24 -3.42
C LYS A 39 5.82 -12.52 -2.22
N PHE A 40 6.47 -11.49 -1.66
CA PHE A 40 7.32 -11.66 -0.47
C PHE A 40 6.53 -12.03 0.78
N HIS A 41 5.33 -11.47 0.95
CA HIS A 41 4.43 -11.83 2.06
C HIS A 41 3.99 -13.29 1.98
N ALA A 42 3.56 -13.75 0.79
CA ALA A 42 3.16 -15.13 0.54
C ALA A 42 4.34 -16.12 0.66
N ALA A 43 5.53 -15.74 0.20
CA ALA A 43 6.74 -16.57 0.35
C ALA A 43 7.15 -16.77 1.82
N SER A 44 6.69 -15.90 2.71
CA SER A 44 6.94 -15.96 4.15
C SER A 44 5.74 -16.51 4.94
N ASP A 45 4.79 -17.19 4.27
CA ASP A 45 3.53 -17.70 4.85
C ASP A 45 2.71 -16.64 5.60
N GLY A 46 2.83 -15.38 5.18
CA GLY A 46 2.17 -14.24 5.81
C GLY A 46 2.73 -13.84 7.18
N VAL A 47 3.84 -14.43 7.61
CA VAL A 47 4.50 -14.09 8.88
C VAL A 47 5.11 -12.69 8.82
N TYR A 48 5.66 -12.30 7.66
CA TYR A 48 6.47 -11.09 7.56
C TYR A 48 5.62 -9.83 7.50
N GLY A 49 5.93 -8.87 8.37
CA GLY A 49 5.34 -7.53 8.31
C GLY A 49 6.14 -6.56 7.45
N ALA A 50 5.67 -5.31 7.41
CA ALA A 50 6.31 -4.21 6.69
C ALA A 50 7.83 -4.06 6.91
N PRO A 51 8.42 -4.29 8.10
CA PRO A 51 9.86 -4.15 8.30
C PRO A 51 10.69 -5.21 7.58
N ARG A 52 10.23 -6.48 7.58
CA ARG A 52 10.96 -7.59 6.96
C ARG A 52 10.83 -7.55 5.45
N ILE A 53 9.59 -7.36 4.96
CA ILE A 53 9.34 -7.18 3.51
C ILE A 53 10.12 -5.97 2.95
N LEU A 54 10.29 -4.90 3.72
CA LEU A 54 11.13 -3.76 3.31
C LEU A 54 12.61 -4.16 3.17
N ALA A 55 13.13 -5.01 4.05
CA ALA A 55 14.50 -5.49 3.96
C ALA A 55 14.68 -6.34 2.70
N ASP A 56 13.77 -7.28 2.45
CA ASP A 56 13.78 -8.14 1.25
C ASP A 56 13.67 -7.31 -0.04
N LEU A 57 12.78 -6.31 -0.06
CA LEU A 57 12.65 -5.39 -1.19
C LEU A 57 13.92 -4.55 -1.42
N ARG A 58 14.60 -4.14 -0.35
CA ARG A 58 15.87 -3.39 -0.49
C ARG A 58 17.00 -4.27 -1.02
N ASP A 59 17.02 -5.54 -0.65
CA ASP A 59 17.98 -6.53 -1.15
C ASP A 59 17.76 -6.78 -2.66
N ASP A 60 16.49 -6.83 -3.10
CA ASP A 60 16.08 -6.85 -4.51
C ASP A 60 16.38 -5.54 -5.27
N GLY A 61 16.94 -4.52 -4.61
CA GLY A 61 17.30 -3.23 -5.20
C GLY A 61 16.16 -2.20 -5.25
N GLU A 62 15.00 -2.50 -4.64
CA GLU A 62 13.83 -1.64 -4.64
C GLU A 62 13.95 -0.53 -3.57
N ARG A 63 14.01 0.73 -4.01
CA ARG A 63 14.12 1.90 -3.12
C ARG A 63 12.75 2.38 -2.65
N VAL A 64 12.17 1.66 -1.70
CA VAL A 64 10.87 2.01 -1.11
C VAL A 64 10.95 2.40 0.36
N SER A 65 9.96 3.18 0.81
CA SER A 65 9.83 3.56 2.21
C SER A 65 9.03 2.53 2.99
N ARG A 66 9.30 2.39 4.30
CA ARG A 66 8.49 1.56 5.20
C ARG A 66 7.01 1.94 5.17
N LYS A 67 6.68 3.23 5.05
CA LYS A 67 5.30 3.72 4.95
C LYS A 67 4.63 3.23 3.67
N THR A 68 5.37 3.19 2.55
CA THR A 68 4.85 2.69 1.27
C THR A 68 4.50 1.22 1.35
N VAL A 69 5.40 0.40 1.91
CA VAL A 69 5.17 -1.04 2.12
C VAL A 69 4.00 -1.27 3.08
N ALA A 70 3.94 -0.54 4.21
CA ALA A 70 2.82 -0.64 5.14
C ALA A 70 1.48 -0.22 4.52
N ALA A 71 1.47 0.83 3.68
CA ALA A 71 0.28 1.24 2.96
C ALA A 71 -0.11 0.24 1.86
N SER A 72 0.86 -0.44 1.25
CA SER A 72 0.62 -1.55 0.31
C SER A 72 -0.06 -2.73 1.01
N LEU A 73 0.54 -3.20 2.10
CA LEU A 73 -0.03 -4.26 2.94
C LEU A 73 -1.47 -3.93 3.37
N ARG A 74 -1.71 -2.72 3.87
CA ARG A 74 -3.07 -2.26 4.24
C ARG A 74 -4.05 -2.26 3.07
N ARG A 75 -3.64 -1.82 1.87
CA ARG A 75 -4.51 -1.85 0.68
C ARG A 75 -4.89 -3.26 0.27
N GLN A 76 -3.97 -4.20 0.45
CA GLN A 76 -4.15 -5.60 0.09
C GLN A 76 -4.82 -6.43 1.21
N GLY A 77 -5.08 -5.82 2.38
CA GLY A 77 -5.59 -6.55 3.55
C GLY A 77 -4.58 -7.51 4.18
N LEU A 78 -3.31 -7.41 3.80
CA LEU A 78 -2.24 -8.27 4.30
C LEU A 78 -1.68 -7.69 5.60
N ALA A 79 -1.54 -8.54 6.62
CA ALA A 79 -0.88 -8.21 7.87
C ALA A 79 0.21 -9.23 8.16
N GLY A 80 1.34 -8.74 8.70
CA GLY A 80 2.35 -9.64 9.26
C GLY A 80 1.95 -10.10 10.65
N ILE A 81 2.43 -11.27 11.05
CA ILE A 81 2.23 -11.79 12.40
C ILE A 81 3.17 -11.03 13.36
N CYS A 82 2.58 -10.32 14.31
CA CYS A 82 3.30 -9.72 15.44
C CYS A 82 2.97 -10.53 16.70
N PRO A 83 3.76 -11.57 17.06
CA PRO A 83 3.52 -12.30 18.29
C PRO A 83 3.62 -11.32 19.47
N ARG A 84 2.59 -11.35 20.34
CA ARG A 84 2.54 -10.50 21.53
C ARG A 84 3.75 -10.84 22.40
N ARG A 85 4.48 -9.84 22.91
CA ARG A 85 5.61 -10.09 23.81
C ARG A 85 5.11 -10.86 25.04
N PHE A 86 5.74 -12.00 25.33
CA PHE A 86 5.47 -12.75 26.54
C PHE A 86 5.87 -11.91 27.75
N ALA A 87 4.96 -11.77 28.72
CA ALA A 87 5.23 -11.14 30.01
C ALA A 87 5.18 -12.23 31.09
N PRO A 88 6.24 -12.46 31.87
CA PRO A 88 6.21 -13.41 32.97
C PRO A 88 5.24 -12.93 34.04
N ALA A 89 4.41 -13.83 34.57
CA ALA A 89 3.57 -13.55 35.73
C ALA A 89 4.46 -13.55 36.99
N THR A 90 4.65 -12.38 37.60
CA THR A 90 5.34 -12.26 38.88
C THR A 90 4.42 -12.75 40.00
N THR A 91 4.89 -13.67 40.85
CA THR A 91 4.23 -14.17 42.08
C THR A 91 5.02 -13.70 43.30
#